data_AF-A0AAP6TEP1-F1
#
_entry.id   AF-A0AAP6TEP1-F1
#
_cell.length_a   1.000
_cell.length_b   1.000
_cell.length_c   1.000
_cell.angle_alpha   90.00
_cell.angle_beta   90.00
_cell.angle_gamma   90.00
#
_symmetry.space_group_name_H-M   'P 1'
#
loop_
_entity.id
_entity.type
_entity.pdbx_description
1 polymer ?
#
loop_
_entity_poly.entity_id
_entity_poly.type
_entity_poly.pdbx_seq_one_letter_code
_entity_poly.pdbx_strand_id
1 'polypeptide(L)'
;MAGQSIFETGRRLKHVKENDLAHGEFGKWLEKVGLDKYQASRFIKVANEQSKLHSSANLGLKALYQIATIPVEHREEKQQTSSGEMKTPYEMTNKEREEFKRQLKQRDEENAQLQSQMEQAQRSEEIARKQYKYGLNNYIFTIKF
;
A
#
# COMPACT_ATOMS: atom_id res chain seq x y z
N MET A 1 17.98 1.94 22.48
CA MET A 1 17.70 0.54 22.89
C MET A 1 16.24 0.09 22.68
N ALA A 2 15.25 0.97 22.56
CA ALA A 2 13.84 0.55 22.36
C ALA A 2 13.55 -0.11 20.98
N GLY A 3 14.22 0.33 19.90
CA GLY A 3 14.00 -0.20 18.54
C GLY A 3 14.43 -1.67 18.35
N GLN A 4 15.55 -2.09 18.95
CA GLN A 4 16.04 -3.47 18.85
C GLN A 4 15.05 -4.48 19.46
N SER A 5 14.36 -4.10 20.53
CA SER A 5 13.36 -4.96 21.19
C SER A 5 12.12 -5.20 20.30
N ILE A 6 11.69 -4.19 19.53
CA ILE A 6 10.50 -4.31 18.66
C ILE A 6 10.76 -5.32 17.54
N PHE A 7 11.89 -5.18 16.85
CA PHE A 7 12.25 -6.07 15.76
C PHE A 7 12.46 -7.50 16.25
N GLU A 8 13.20 -7.67 17.36
CA GLU A 8 13.46 -8.99 17.94
C GLU A 8 12.17 -9.68 18.39
N THR A 9 11.27 -8.96 19.06
CA THR A 9 9.96 -9.49 19.45
C THR A 9 9.17 -9.96 18.23
N GLY A 10 9.15 -9.17 17.16
CA GLY A 10 8.48 -9.56 15.92
C GLY A 10 9.08 -10.79 15.26
N ARG A 11 10.41 -10.94 15.24
CA ARG A 11 11.08 -12.14 14.72
C ARG A 11 10.74 -13.38 15.52
N ARG A 12 10.73 -13.30 16.85
CA ARG A 12 10.35 -14.42 17.73
C ARG A 12 8.89 -14.84 17.53
N LEU A 13 7.98 -13.87 17.49
CA LEU A 13 6.57 -14.14 17.24
C LEU A 13 6.33 -14.80 15.88
N LYS A 14 7.06 -14.37 14.84
CA LYS A 14 7.02 -15.00 13.52
C LYS A 14 7.54 -16.42 13.57
N HIS A 15 8.68 -16.66 14.23
CA HIS A 15 9.27 -17.98 14.35
C HIS A 15 8.31 -18.97 15.01
N VAL A 16 7.73 -18.60 16.15
CA VAL A 16 6.74 -19.43 16.86
C VAL A 16 5.54 -19.73 15.96
N LYS A 17 5.02 -18.72 15.26
CA LYS A 17 3.88 -18.88 14.34
C LYS A 17 4.16 -19.85 13.20
N GLU A 18 5.37 -19.83 12.65
CA GLU A 18 5.72 -20.57 11.43
C GLU A 18 6.34 -21.94 11.71
N ASN A 19 6.96 -22.15 12.87
CA ASN A 19 7.77 -23.35 13.15
C ASN A 19 7.28 -24.15 14.37
N ASP A 20 6.76 -23.49 15.41
CA ASP A 20 6.48 -24.15 16.70
C ASP A 20 5.01 -24.55 16.88
N LEU A 21 4.12 -24.08 15.99
CA LEU A 21 2.66 -24.23 16.14
C LEU A 21 2.00 -24.80 14.89
N ALA A 22 1.02 -25.67 15.10
CA ALA A 22 0.13 -26.14 14.05
C ALA A 22 -0.73 -25.00 13.48
N HIS A 23 -1.20 -25.16 12.25
CA HIS A 23 -2.06 -24.18 11.60
C HIS A 23 -3.32 -23.92 12.44
N GLY A 24 -3.61 -22.63 12.71
CA GLY A 24 -4.75 -22.21 13.53
C GLY A 24 -4.48 -22.05 15.02
N GLU A 25 -3.37 -22.59 15.56
CA GLU A 25 -3.11 -22.56 17.02
C GLU A 25 -2.47 -21.26 17.51
N PHE A 26 -1.97 -20.41 16.61
CA PHE A 26 -1.30 -19.16 16.96
C PHE A 26 -2.18 -18.21 17.80
N GLY A 27 -3.49 -18.13 17.53
CA GLY A 27 -4.41 -17.29 18.30
C GLY A 27 -4.50 -17.73 19.77
N LYS A 28 -4.71 -19.03 20.00
CA LYS A 28 -4.78 -19.60 21.35
C LYS A 28 -3.45 -19.46 22.10
N TRP A 29 -2.33 -19.59 21.38
CA TRP A 29 -1.01 -19.39 21.98
C TRP A 29 -0.82 -17.93 22.43
N LEU A 30 -1.23 -16.96 21.62
CA LEU A 30 -1.19 -15.54 21.96
C LEU A 30 -2.03 -15.21 23.21
N GLU A 31 -3.22 -15.80 23.33
CA GLU A 31 -4.06 -15.67 24.53
C GLU A 31 -3.36 -16.20 25.78
N LYS A 32 -2.69 -17.36 25.69
CA LYS A 32 -1.93 -17.95 26.82
C LYS A 32 -0.77 -17.08 27.29
N VAL A 33 -0.09 -16.39 26.36
CA VAL A 33 1.01 -15.48 26.70
C VAL A 33 0.54 -14.05 26.98
N GLY A 34 -0.77 -13.81 26.98
CA GLY A 34 -1.36 -12.49 27.29
C GLY A 34 -1.08 -11.41 26.26
N LEU A 35 -0.86 -11.78 24.99
CA LEU A 35 -0.53 -10.83 23.92
C LEU A 35 -1.71 -10.68 22.95
N ASP A 36 -2.11 -9.43 22.70
CA ASP A 36 -3.15 -9.13 21.73
C ASP A 36 -2.75 -9.51 20.29
N LYS A 37 -3.69 -10.08 19.54
CA LYS A 37 -3.48 -10.54 18.16
C LYS A 37 -3.09 -9.40 17.22
N TYR A 38 -3.67 -8.21 17.39
CA TYR A 38 -3.31 -7.06 16.54
C TYR A 38 -1.91 -6.57 16.88
N GLN A 39 -1.57 -6.48 18.16
CA GLN A 39 -0.23 -6.10 18.60
C GLN A 39 0.83 -7.09 18.10
N ALA A 40 0.60 -8.40 18.23
CA ALA A 40 1.47 -9.44 17.68
C ALA A 40 1.66 -9.30 16.17
N SER A 41 0.56 -9.06 15.45
CA SER A 41 0.60 -8.85 13.99
C SER A 41 1.41 -7.61 13.60
N ARG A 42 1.32 -6.52 14.38
CA ARG A 42 2.14 -5.31 14.15
C ARG A 42 3.62 -5.59 14.35
N PHE A 43 3.99 -6.29 15.43
CA PHE A 43 5.38 -6.69 15.67
C PHE A 43 5.94 -7.50 14.50
N ILE A 44 5.21 -8.54 14.07
CA ILE A 44 5.62 -9.39 12.93
C ILE A 44 5.76 -8.56 11.65
N LYS A 45 4.79 -7.68 11.35
CA LYS A 45 4.82 -6.82 10.15
C LYS A 45 6.04 -5.91 10.14
N VAL A 46 6.33 -5.26 11.27
CA VAL A 46 7.50 -4.38 11.41
C VAL A 46 8.81 -5.15 11.29
N ALA A 47 8.91 -6.34 11.89
CA ALA A 47 10.09 -7.19 11.77
C ALA A 47 10.33 -7.67 10.33
N ASN A 48 9.28 -8.04 9.59
CA ASN A 48 9.39 -8.44 8.18
C ASN A 48 9.86 -7.31 7.26
N GLU A 49 9.59 -6.06 7.63
CA GLU A 49 9.97 -4.87 6.86
C GLU A 49 11.26 -4.23 7.37
N GLN A 50 11.93 -4.82 8.36
CA GLN A 50 13.08 -4.20 9.06
C GLN A 50 14.18 -3.72 8.11
N SER A 51 14.54 -4.50 7.07
CA SER A 51 15.58 -4.11 6.11
C SER A 51 15.20 -2.93 5.22
N LYS A 52 13.89 -2.62 5.13
CA LYS A 52 13.32 -1.52 4.34
C LYS A 52 12.90 -0.33 5.21
N LEU A 53 13.13 -0.42 6.52
CA LEU A 53 12.81 0.63 7.48
C LEU A 53 14.10 1.31 7.91
N HIS A 54 14.03 2.64 8.04
CA HIS A 54 15.16 3.42 8.52
C HIS A 54 15.41 3.11 10.01
N SER A 55 16.49 2.38 10.29
CA SER A 55 16.78 1.81 11.61
C SER A 55 17.21 2.83 12.67
N SER A 56 17.47 4.09 12.31
CA SER A 56 17.90 5.13 13.26
C SER A 56 16.76 5.94 13.89
N ALA A 57 15.51 5.76 13.44
CA ALA A 57 14.39 6.52 13.97
C ALA A 57 13.95 5.93 15.33
N ASN A 58 13.97 6.73 16.40
CA ASN A 58 13.46 6.38 17.74
C ASN A 58 11.92 6.31 17.76
N LEU A 59 11.34 5.46 16.90
CA LEU A 59 9.90 5.32 16.71
C LEU A 59 9.35 4.14 17.51
N GLY A 60 8.20 4.35 18.13
CA GLY A 60 7.44 3.28 18.76
C GLY A 60 6.77 2.34 17.75
N LEU A 61 6.29 1.18 18.22
CA LEU A 61 5.68 0.14 17.37
C LEU A 61 4.56 0.68 16.47
N LYS A 62 3.70 1.57 16.97
CA LYS A 62 2.58 2.12 16.19
C LYS A 62 3.08 2.92 14.98
N ALA A 63 4.09 3.77 15.18
CA ALA A 63 4.70 4.59 14.14
C ALA A 63 5.37 3.70 13.09
N LEU A 64 6.21 2.76 13.53
CA LEU A 64 6.87 1.80 12.64
C LEU A 64 5.87 0.98 11.84
N TYR A 65 4.78 0.52 12.47
CA TYR A 65 3.73 -0.22 11.79
C TYR A 65 3.04 0.62 10.71
N GLN A 66 2.71 1.88 11.00
CA GLN A 66 2.12 2.78 10.01
C GLN A 66 3.05 2.93 8.79
N ILE A 67 4.33 3.22 9.02
CA ILE A 67 5.33 3.35 7.95
C ILE A 67 5.50 2.05 7.17
N ALA A 68 5.55 0.89 7.84
CA ALA A 68 5.65 -0.42 7.20
C ALA A 68 4.42 -0.78 6.34
N THR A 69 3.32 -0.04 6.45
CA THR A 69 2.14 -0.17 5.59
C THR A 69 2.05 0.86 4.48
N ILE A 70 2.96 1.84 4.45
CA ILE A 70 3.12 2.78 3.33
C ILE A 70 4.01 2.09 2.27
N PRO A 71 3.73 2.23 0.96
CA PRO A 71 4.60 1.73 -0.10
C PRO A 71 6.02 2.30 0.03
N VAL A 72 7.04 1.52 -0.29
CA VAL A 72 8.45 1.86 0.01
C VAL A 72 8.86 3.17 -0.68
N GLU A 73 8.41 3.34 -1.91
CA GLU A 73 8.58 4.52 -2.75
C GLU A 73 8.15 5.83 -2.07
N HIS A 74 7.14 5.78 -1.20
CA HIS A 74 6.61 6.97 -0.52
C HIS A 74 7.17 7.17 0.91
N ARG A 75 8.08 6.32 1.39
CA ARG A 75 8.56 6.37 2.79
C ARG A 75 9.62 7.46 3.04
N GLU A 76 10.36 7.85 2.00
CA GLU A 76 11.43 8.85 2.07
C GLU A 76 11.03 10.18 1.41
N GLU A 77 9.91 10.20 0.70
CA GLU A 77 9.40 11.41 0.06
C GLU A 77 8.84 12.39 1.09
N LYS A 78 9.25 13.65 0.99
CA LYS A 78 8.63 14.73 1.77
C LYS A 78 7.27 15.06 1.21
N GLN A 79 6.27 15.06 2.07
CA GLN A 79 4.88 15.33 1.75
C GLN A 79 4.39 16.47 2.63
N GLN A 80 3.57 17.35 2.06
CA GLN A 80 2.97 18.41 2.82
C GLN A 80 1.92 17.79 3.75
N THR A 81 2.05 18.02 5.06
CA THR A 81 1.08 17.52 6.04
C THR A 81 -0.10 18.48 6.17
N SER A 82 -1.11 18.09 6.94
CA SER A 82 -2.24 18.98 7.28
C SER A 82 -1.83 20.20 8.11
N SER A 83 -0.63 20.22 8.71
CA SER A 83 -0.05 21.43 9.32
C SER A 83 0.65 22.36 8.33
N GLY A 84 0.77 21.96 7.05
CA GLY A 84 1.47 22.70 6.00
C GLY A 84 2.98 22.46 5.94
N GLU A 85 3.54 21.64 6.84
CA GLU A 85 4.96 21.33 6.90
C GLU A 85 5.34 20.19 5.94
N MET A 86 6.53 20.27 5.34
CA MET A 86 7.06 19.21 4.49
C MET A 86 7.78 18.15 5.34
N LYS A 87 7.15 17.00 5.56
CA LYS A 87 7.68 15.91 6.38
C LYS A 87 7.73 14.60 5.60
N THR A 88 8.72 13.77 5.93
CA THR A 88 8.70 12.35 5.57
C THR A 88 7.76 11.58 6.52
N PRO A 89 7.24 10.41 6.13
CA PRO A 89 6.51 9.52 7.04
C PRO A 89 7.22 9.19 8.37
N TYR A 90 8.55 9.29 8.43
CA TYR A 90 9.32 9.12 9.67
C TYR A 90 9.19 10.31 10.63
N GLU A 91 9.05 11.52 10.10
CA GLU A 91 8.89 12.77 10.86
C GLU A 91 7.43 13.09 11.19
N MET A 92 6.49 12.51 10.45
CA MET A 92 5.06 12.67 10.67
C MET A 92 4.61 12.11 12.03
N THR A 93 3.63 12.79 12.62
CA THR A 93 2.84 12.27 13.74
C THR A 93 1.99 11.08 13.29
N ASN A 94 1.48 10.31 14.26
CA ASN A 94 0.60 9.18 13.96
C ASN A 94 -0.68 9.57 13.21
N LYS A 95 -1.19 10.80 13.40
CA LYS A 95 -2.41 11.28 12.71
C LYS A 95 -2.09 11.65 11.26
N GLU A 96 -1.00 12.40 11.04
CA GLU A 96 -0.54 12.78 9.70
C GLU A 96 -0.23 11.53 8.85
N ARG A 97 0.38 10.48 9.41
CA ARG A 97 0.60 9.21 8.69
C ARG A 97 -0.69 8.52 8.24
N GLU A 98 -1.73 8.51 9.08
CA GLU A 98 -3.03 7.92 8.71
C GLU A 98 -3.72 8.73 7.62
N GLU A 99 -3.66 10.06 7.71
CA GLU A 99 -4.19 10.95 6.69
C GLU A 99 -3.46 10.77 5.36
N PHE A 100 -2.12 10.76 5.37
CA PHE A 100 -1.31 10.50 4.20
C PHE A 100 -1.66 9.17 3.53
N LYS A 101 -1.85 8.11 4.32
CA LYS A 101 -2.28 6.80 3.81
C LYS A 101 -3.68 6.84 3.17
N ARG A 102 -4.61 7.61 3.74
CA ARG A 102 -5.96 7.80 3.15
C ARG A 102 -5.86 8.54 1.82
N GLN A 103 -5.06 9.60 1.76
CA GLN A 103 -4.83 10.37 0.53
C GLN A 103 -4.17 9.51 -0.56
N LEU A 104 -3.19 8.68 -0.21
CA LEU A 104 -2.59 7.71 -1.14
C LEU A 104 -3.65 6.79 -1.73
N LYS A 105 -4.46 6.15 -0.86
CA LYS A 105 -5.51 5.24 -1.30
C LYS A 105 -6.52 5.93 -2.23
N GLN A 106 -6.93 7.16 -1.90
CA GLN A 106 -7.86 7.93 -2.73
C GLN A 106 -7.26 8.24 -4.10
N ARG A 107 -5.99 8.68 -4.16
CA ARG A 107 -5.29 8.94 -5.42
C ARG A 107 -5.18 7.68 -6.27
N ASP A 108 -4.91 6.53 -5.67
CA ASP A 108 -4.83 5.25 -6.39
C ASP A 108 -6.20 4.86 -6.98
N GLU A 109 -7.28 5.05 -6.22
CA GLU A 109 -8.64 4.79 -6.69
C GLU A 109 -9.06 5.74 -7.83
N GLU A 110 -8.76 7.04 -7.70
CA GLU A 110 -9.01 8.04 -8.73
C GLU A 110 -8.20 7.76 -10.02
N ASN A 111 -6.92 7.42 -9.88
CA ASN A 111 -6.07 7.06 -11.01
C ASN A 111 -6.58 5.81 -11.73
N ALA A 112 -7.01 4.78 -10.99
CA ALA A 112 -7.58 3.58 -11.58
C ALA A 112 -8.88 3.87 -12.34
N GLN A 113 -9.74 4.76 -11.80
CA GLN A 113 -10.96 5.19 -12.49
C GLN A 113 -10.65 5.99 -13.76
N LEU A 114 -9.72 6.94 -13.69
CA LEU A 114 -9.30 7.73 -14.84
C LEU A 114 -8.69 6.84 -15.94
N GLN A 115 -7.85 5.88 -15.57
CA GLN A 115 -7.27 4.94 -16.52
C GLN A 115 -8.36 4.11 -17.22
N SER A 116 -9.34 3.59 -16.47
CA SER A 116 -10.47 2.86 -17.05
C SER A 116 -11.29 3.72 -18.02
N GLN A 117 -11.56 4.99 -17.66
CA GLN A 117 -12.26 5.92 -18.55
C GLN A 117 -11.47 6.22 -19.82
N MET A 118 -10.16 6.43 -19.71
CA MET A 118 -9.28 6.64 -20.86
C MET A 118 -9.28 5.42 -21.79
N GLU A 119 -9.19 4.21 -21.25
CA GLU A 119 -9.24 2.98 -22.04
C GLU A 119 -10.59 2.81 -22.77
N GLN A 120 -11.70 3.13 -22.11
CA GLN A 120 -13.03 3.11 -22.74
C GLN A 120 -13.15 4.15 -23.86
N ALA A 121 -12.67 5.38 -23.63
CA ALA A 121 -12.66 6.43 -24.63
C ALA A 121 -11.84 6.03 -25.87
N GLN A 122 -10.63 5.50 -25.67
CA GLN A 122 -9.76 5.02 -26.75
C GLN A 122 -10.43 3.89 -27.56
N ARG A 123 -11.04 2.92 -26.89
CA ARG A 123 -11.79 1.84 -27.57
C ARG A 123 -12.96 2.39 -28.40
N SER A 124 -13.71 3.34 -27.84
CA SER A 124 -14.83 3.96 -28.54
C SER A 124 -14.38 4.74 -29.78
N GLU A 125 -13.26 5.45 -29.69
CA GLU A 125 -12.67 6.18 -30.80
C GLU A 125 -12.18 5.22 -31.89
N GLU A 126 -11.53 4.13 -31.51
CA GLU A 126 -11.05 3.12 -32.46
C GLU A 126 -12.21 2.48 -33.23
N ILE A 127 -13.31 2.15 -32.55
CA ILE A 127 -14.52 1.62 -33.16
C ILE A 127 -15.12 2.63 -34.14
N ALA A 128 -15.25 3.90 -33.75
CA ALA A 128 -15.78 4.95 -34.60
C ALA A 128 -14.91 5.15 -35.86
N ARG A 129 -13.58 5.17 -35.72
CA ARG A 129 -12.63 5.25 -36.84
C ARG A 129 -12.77 4.06 -37.80
N LYS A 130 -12.91 2.84 -37.26
CA LYS A 130 -13.15 1.64 -38.07
C LYS A 130 -14.46 1.75 -38.85
N GLN A 131 -15.57 2.10 -38.20
CA GLN A 131 -16.87 2.26 -38.85
C GLN A 131 -16.85 3.31 -39.96
N TYR A 132 -16.23 4.47 -39.72
CA TYR A 132 -16.06 5.52 -40.72
C TYR A 132 -15.28 5.02 -41.95
N LYS A 133 -14.16 4.32 -41.73
CA LYS A 133 -13.35 3.73 -42.81
C LYS A 133 -14.13 2.69 -43.62
N TYR A 134 -14.91 1.83 -42.96
CA TYR A 134 -15.78 0.87 -43.64
C TYR A 134 -16.86 1.57 -44.48
N GLY A 135 -17.49 2.62 -43.94
CA GLY A 135 -18.49 3.41 -44.66
C GLY A 135 -17.92 4.08 -45.92
N LEU A 136 -16.75 4.72 -45.80
CA LEU A 136 -16.04 5.32 -46.93
C LEU A 136 -15.69 4.29 -48.02
N ASN A 137 -15.14 3.13 -47.63
CA ASN A 137 -14.77 2.09 -48.58
C ASN A 137 -15.99 1.55 -49.34
N ASN A 138 -17.12 1.36 -48.64
CA ASN A 138 -18.36 0.90 -49.26
C ASN A 138 -18.93 1.95 -50.24
N TYR A 139 -18.92 3.22 -49.85
CA TYR A 139 -19.36 4.31 -50.72
C TYR A 139 -18.52 4.42 -52.01
N ILE A 140 -17.20 4.30 -51.91
CA ILE A 140 -16.30 4.30 -53.06
C ILE A 140 -16.57 3.09 -53.98
N PHE A 141 -16.87 1.93 -53.42
CA PHE A 141 -17.22 0.74 -54.18
C PHE A 141 -18.51 0.95 -54.99
N THR A 142 -19.56 1.48 -54.37
CA THR A 142 -20.87 1.70 -55.02
C THR A 142 -20.84 2.70 -56.19
N ILE A 143 -19.92 3.68 -56.19
CA ILE A 143 -19.85 4.70 -57.26
C ILE A 143 -18.99 4.24 -58.45
N LYS A 144 -18.14 3.23 -58.27
CA LYS A 144 -17.22 2.73 -59.30
C LYS A 144 -17.79 1.62 -60.18
N PHE A 145 -19.04 1.22 -59.98
CA PHE A 145 -19.81 0.28 -60.82
C PHE A 145 -21.13 0.94 -61.23
#